data_AF-A0A7J3MN59-F1
#
_entry.id   AF-A0A7J3MN59-F1
#
_cell.length_a   1.000
_cell.length_b   1.000
_cell.length_c   1.000
_cell.angle_alpha   90.00
_cell.angle_beta   90.00
_cell.angle_gamma   90.00
#
_symmetry.space_group_name_H-M   'P 1'
#
loop_
_entity.id
_entity.type
_entity.pdbx_description
1 polymer ?
#
loop_
_entity_poly.entity_id
_entity_poly.type
_entity_poly.pdbx_seq_one_letter_code
_entity_poly.pdbx_strand_id
1 'polypeptide(L)'
;MSGPWRAFSAQEEERKRTVPDTVLIKRLYNYVKPFRRNLAIAIIAIVLSSLTGLAAPYMHKVAIDQIIQTGELTNFLWWIPLFALVVLCNFLFQHVQIFQMRIVGENVVSLIRDEIMEKLQVISLRYFSESEMGRIISRPINDANNLRIFLRMGFTSILLDTSSILGAFVIMFMLDFELTLIALSFIPLAIVVVWLLGRYSRRVYRKTLSTLAGLTARMQEDASGIKIIQSFVQEDRARKRFEEAQEENVKANKRALLVSSAYQPVVIMMRIIGSLLILWYGAIFVGSGAITIGTLVAFIEYQFSYFMPLVDLVNVADQYNSAMAAVERLFDLIDAEIEVVEPPPEIAVELK
;
A
#
# COMPACT_ATOMS: atom_id res chain seq x y z
N MET A 1 18.16 -9.73 -13.92
CA MET A 1 18.45 -11.08 -13.38
C MET A 1 17.33 -11.46 -12.42
N SER A 2 16.26 -12.07 -12.94
CA SER A 2 15.06 -12.44 -12.18
C SER A 2 15.05 -13.95 -12.00
N GLY A 3 15.49 -14.42 -10.83
CA GLY A 3 15.64 -15.84 -10.52
C GLY A 3 14.32 -16.58 -10.20
N PRO A 4 14.40 -17.92 -10.01
CA PRO A 4 13.26 -18.84 -9.81
C PRO A 4 12.36 -18.55 -8.59
N TRP A 5 12.76 -17.61 -7.73
CA TRP A 5 12.20 -17.38 -6.41
C TRP A 5 10.74 -16.88 -6.38
N ARG A 6 10.22 -16.29 -7.48
CA ARG A 6 8.84 -15.78 -7.52
C ARG A 6 7.77 -16.87 -7.73
N ALA A 7 8.13 -18.01 -8.31
CA ALA A 7 7.18 -19.12 -8.47
C ALA A 7 6.87 -19.77 -7.10
N PHE A 8 7.86 -19.82 -6.21
CA PHE A 8 7.70 -20.35 -4.86
C PHE A 8 6.97 -19.38 -3.91
N SER A 9 7.12 -18.06 -4.09
CA SER A 9 6.37 -17.08 -3.28
C SER A 9 4.85 -17.13 -3.49
N ALA A 10 4.38 -17.58 -4.66
CA ALA A 10 2.94 -17.69 -4.95
C ALA A 10 2.28 -18.88 -4.23
N GLN A 11 3.03 -19.94 -3.91
CA GLN A 11 2.53 -21.11 -3.17
C GLN A 11 2.53 -20.86 -1.65
N GLU A 12 3.39 -19.95 -1.16
CA GLU A 12 3.47 -19.56 0.25
C GLU A 12 2.55 -18.40 0.63
N GLU A 13 2.09 -17.59 -0.35
CA GLU A 13 0.92 -16.70 -0.17
C GLU A 13 -0.36 -17.46 0.26
N GLU A 14 -0.40 -18.79 0.06
CA GLU A 14 -1.52 -19.64 0.47
C GLU A 14 -1.39 -20.30 1.85
N ARG A 15 -0.28 -20.12 2.59
CA ARG A 15 -0.23 -20.60 3.99
C ARG A 15 -1.19 -19.75 4.82
N LYS A 16 -2.31 -20.35 5.28
CA LYS A 16 -3.26 -19.68 6.17
C LYS A 16 -2.52 -19.19 7.40
N ARG A 17 -2.56 -17.87 7.62
CA ARG A 17 -2.03 -17.21 8.81
C ARG A 17 -2.54 -17.92 10.05
N THR A 18 -1.62 -18.30 10.92
CA THR A 18 -1.88 -19.09 12.13
C THR A 18 -1.93 -18.21 13.37
N VAL A 19 -1.17 -17.11 13.36
CA VAL A 19 -1.07 -16.17 14.48
C VAL A 19 -2.04 -14.99 14.28
N PRO A 20 -2.86 -14.65 15.30
CA PRO A 20 -3.73 -13.48 15.25
C PRO A 20 -2.96 -12.17 15.07
N ASP A 21 -3.50 -11.25 14.27
CA ASP A 21 -2.92 -9.92 14.00
C ASP A 21 -2.60 -9.13 15.27
N THR A 22 -3.44 -9.25 16.29
CA THR A 22 -3.25 -8.55 17.57
C THR A 22 -1.95 -8.96 18.27
N VAL A 23 -1.55 -10.23 18.15
CA VAL A 23 -0.30 -10.75 18.71
C VAL A 23 0.89 -10.22 17.92
N LEU A 24 0.83 -10.28 16.59
CA LEU A 24 1.90 -9.80 15.71
C LEU A 24 2.11 -8.29 15.86
N ILE A 25 1.03 -7.49 15.91
CA ILE A 25 1.09 -6.05 16.12
C ILE A 25 1.69 -5.73 17.51
N LYS A 26 1.29 -6.45 18.55
CA LYS A 26 1.83 -6.25 19.91
C LYS A 26 3.32 -6.55 19.96
N ARG A 27 3.81 -7.58 19.27
CA ARG A 27 5.24 -7.87 19.17
C ARG A 27 5.97 -6.83 18.32
N LEU A 28 5.43 -6.46 17.16
CA LEU A 28 5.99 -5.42 16.30
C LEU A 28 6.09 -4.08 17.03
N TYR A 29 5.14 -3.76 17.91
CA TYR A 29 5.19 -2.57 18.74
C TYR A 29 6.44 -2.51 19.62
N ASN A 30 6.98 -3.64 20.10
CA ASN A 30 8.23 -3.65 20.86
C ASN A 30 9.44 -3.16 20.04
N TYR A 31 9.46 -3.42 18.73
CA TYR A 31 10.48 -2.90 17.80
C TYR A 31 10.24 -1.44 17.43
N VAL A 32 8.99 -0.99 17.44
CA VAL A 32 8.61 0.41 17.17
C VAL A 32 8.82 1.31 18.40
N LYS A 33 8.67 0.76 19.61
CA LYS A 33 8.75 1.46 20.89
C LYS A 33 10.01 2.33 21.06
N PRO A 34 11.23 1.90 20.69
CA PRO A 34 12.42 2.76 20.73
C PRO A 34 12.27 4.05 19.90
N PHE A 35 11.49 3.99 18.81
CA PHE A 35 11.26 5.11 17.88
C PHE A 35 9.91 5.80 18.09
N ARG A 36 9.28 5.64 19.26
CA ARG A 36 7.97 6.24 19.59
C ARG A 36 7.92 7.76 19.43
N ARG A 37 9.06 8.46 19.62
CA ARG A 37 9.15 9.91 19.42
C ARG A 37 8.99 10.26 17.94
N ASN A 38 9.72 9.57 17.06
CA ASN A 38 9.61 9.78 15.61
C ASN A 38 8.20 9.41 15.12
N LEU A 39 7.63 8.31 15.63
CA LEU A 39 6.26 7.93 15.33
C LEU A 39 5.25 8.98 15.79
N ALA A 40 5.37 9.52 17.00
CA ALA A 40 4.47 10.56 17.50
C ALA A 40 4.56 11.85 16.65
N ILE A 41 5.78 12.29 16.31
CA ILE A 41 5.98 13.46 15.43
C ILE A 41 5.36 13.19 14.06
N ALA A 42 5.54 11.99 13.50
CA ALA A 42 4.94 11.60 12.24
C ALA A 42 3.41 11.66 12.28
N ILE A 43 2.77 11.05 13.29
CA ILE A 43 1.31 11.04 13.45
C ILE A 43 0.77 12.46 13.59
N ILE A 44 1.40 13.31 14.40
CA ILE A 44 1.00 14.71 14.55
C ILE A 44 1.14 15.45 13.21
N ALA A 45 2.26 15.27 12.51
CA ALA A 45 2.48 15.88 11.20
C ALA A 45 1.48 15.37 10.15
N ILE A 46 1.05 14.11 10.21
CA ILE A 46 -0.02 13.54 9.39
C ILE A 46 -1.33 14.29 9.58
N VAL A 47 -1.79 14.41 10.83
CA VAL A 47 -3.04 15.10 11.14
C VAL A 47 -2.96 16.58 10.73
N LEU A 48 -1.86 17.27 11.03
CA LEU A 48 -1.67 18.68 10.66
C LEU A 48 -1.57 18.87 9.14
N SER A 49 -0.91 17.97 8.41
CA SER A 49 -0.86 18.01 6.95
C SER A 49 -2.24 17.79 6.33
N SER A 50 -3.05 16.88 6.90
CA SER A 50 -4.43 16.68 6.47
C SER A 50 -5.28 17.94 6.70
N LEU A 51 -5.23 18.53 7.91
CA LEU A 51 -5.98 19.74 8.24
C LEU A 51 -5.60 20.93 7.35
N THR A 52 -4.30 21.17 7.16
CA THR A 52 -3.81 22.24 6.29
C THR A 52 -4.13 22.00 4.81
N GLY A 53 -4.13 20.74 4.36
CA GLY A 53 -4.54 20.40 2.99
C GLY A 53 -6.03 20.63 2.75
N LEU A 54 -6.86 20.31 3.75
CA LEU A 54 -8.30 20.58 3.73
C LEU A 54 -8.63 22.06 3.89
N ALA A 55 -7.71 22.89 4.39
CA ALA A 55 -7.93 24.34 4.47
C ALA A 55 -8.01 25.00 3.09
N ALA A 56 -7.28 24.48 2.08
CA ALA A 56 -7.20 25.12 0.77
C ALA A 56 -8.57 25.28 0.06
N PRO A 57 -9.43 24.24 -0.05
CA PRO A 57 -10.77 24.40 -0.62
C PRO A 57 -11.64 25.41 0.12
N TYR A 58 -11.57 25.46 1.45
CA TYR A 58 -12.26 26.48 2.24
C TYR A 58 -11.72 27.89 1.97
N MET A 59 -10.40 28.04 1.83
CA MET A 59 -9.80 29.33 1.52
C MET A 59 -10.19 29.80 0.12
N HIS A 60 -10.29 28.90 -0.87
CA HIS A 60 -10.82 29.22 -2.20
C HIS A 60 -12.28 29.67 -2.13
N LYS A 61 -13.11 29.01 -1.32
CA LYS A 61 -14.49 29.43 -1.03
C LYS A 61 -14.54 30.89 -0.55
N VAL A 62 -13.72 31.22 0.44
CA VAL A 62 -13.62 32.57 1.02
C VAL A 62 -13.14 33.58 -0.03
N ALA A 63 -12.13 33.24 -0.82
CA ALA A 63 -11.64 34.12 -1.89
C ALA A 63 -12.74 34.43 -2.92
N ILE A 64 -13.50 33.42 -3.33
CA ILE A 64 -14.59 33.58 -4.29
C ILE A 64 -15.70 34.46 -3.70
N ASP A 65 -16.22 34.07 -2.54
CA ASP A 65 -17.40 34.69 -1.95
C ASP A 65 -17.14 36.11 -1.42
N GLN A 66 -15.98 36.35 -0.80
CA GLN A 66 -15.73 37.60 -0.05
C GLN A 66 -14.81 38.58 -0.77
N ILE A 67 -14.06 38.15 -1.79
CA ILE A 67 -13.07 38.99 -2.47
C ILE A 67 -13.44 39.17 -3.94
N ILE A 68 -13.68 38.08 -4.66
CA ILE A 68 -13.94 38.12 -6.11
C ILE A 68 -15.35 38.63 -6.38
N GLN A 69 -16.37 38.10 -5.68
CA GLN A 69 -17.75 38.52 -5.89
C GLN A 69 -18.03 39.95 -5.41
N THR A 70 -17.36 40.40 -4.35
CA THR A 70 -17.51 41.76 -3.79
C THR A 70 -16.74 42.81 -4.60
N GLY A 71 -15.71 42.41 -5.35
CA GLY A 71 -14.81 43.31 -6.08
C GLY A 71 -13.76 44.00 -5.20
N GLU A 72 -13.72 43.69 -3.89
CA GLU A 72 -12.81 44.31 -2.93
C GLU A 72 -11.40 43.68 -2.98
N LEU A 73 -10.65 43.99 -4.04
CA LEU A 73 -9.32 43.42 -4.27
C LEU A 73 -8.30 43.73 -3.15
N THR A 74 -8.54 44.74 -2.31
CA THR A 74 -7.70 45.05 -1.14
C THR A 74 -7.63 43.87 -0.16
N ASN A 75 -8.68 43.05 -0.07
CA ASN A 75 -8.69 41.87 0.79
C ASN A 75 -7.69 40.78 0.34
N PHE A 76 -7.23 40.81 -0.91
CA PHE A 76 -6.15 39.93 -1.36
C PHE A 76 -4.80 40.21 -0.67
N LEU A 77 -4.57 41.44 -0.18
CA LEU A 77 -3.31 41.81 0.48
C LEU A 77 -3.03 40.96 1.73
N TRP A 78 -4.08 40.57 2.46
CA TRP A 78 -3.97 39.69 3.63
C TRP A 78 -4.24 38.23 3.29
N TRP A 79 -5.12 37.95 2.32
CA TRP A 79 -5.47 36.59 1.95
C TRP A 79 -4.30 35.84 1.29
N ILE A 80 -3.56 36.47 0.38
CA ILE A 80 -2.42 35.84 -0.33
C ILE A 80 -1.33 35.38 0.65
N PRO A 81 -0.79 36.21 1.56
CA PRO A 81 0.25 35.75 2.48
C PRO A 81 -0.28 34.68 3.46
N LEU A 82 -1.55 34.75 3.87
CA LEU A 82 -2.16 33.70 4.68
C LEU A 82 -2.26 32.38 3.93
N PHE A 83 -2.69 32.40 2.66
CA PHE A 83 -2.76 31.21 1.82
C PHE A 83 -1.37 30.62 1.57
N ALA A 84 -0.38 31.47 1.27
CA ALA A 84 1.01 31.06 1.13
C ALA A 84 1.55 30.41 2.42
N LEU A 85 1.22 30.95 3.59
CA LEU A 85 1.58 30.37 4.88
C LEU A 85 0.94 29.00 5.08
N VAL A 86 -0.36 28.83 4.79
CA VAL A 86 -1.05 27.54 4.91
C VAL A 86 -0.46 26.49 3.99
N VAL A 87 -0.18 26.85 2.72
CA VAL A 87 0.47 25.95 1.76
C VAL A 87 1.89 25.59 2.19
N LEU A 88 2.66 26.55 2.71
CA LEU A 88 4.00 26.30 3.23
C LEU A 88 3.97 25.38 4.46
N CYS A 89 3.04 25.61 5.39
CA CYS A 89 2.82 24.74 6.53
C CYS A 89 2.44 23.32 6.08
N ASN A 90 1.54 23.19 5.10
CA ASN A 90 1.18 21.89 4.53
C ASN A 90 2.41 21.16 3.98
N PHE A 91 3.22 21.84 3.17
CA PHE A 91 4.47 21.29 2.64
C PHE A 91 5.43 20.84 3.75
N LEU A 92 5.63 21.68 4.78
CA LEU A 92 6.50 21.35 5.91
C LEU A 92 5.99 20.14 6.68
N PHE A 93 4.70 20.06 6.98
CA PHE A 93 4.11 18.92 7.68
C PHE A 93 4.20 17.65 6.84
N GLN A 94 3.93 17.73 5.52
CA GLN A 94 4.12 16.61 4.60
C GLN A 94 5.58 16.13 4.56
N HIS A 95 6.54 17.05 4.55
CA HIS A 95 7.95 16.70 4.59
C HIS A 95 8.33 16.01 5.90
N VAL A 96 7.91 16.58 7.04
CA VAL A 96 8.17 16.02 8.37
C VAL A 96 7.57 14.62 8.51
N GLN A 97 6.30 14.41 8.13
CA GLN A 97 5.70 13.07 8.24
C GLN A 97 6.46 12.04 7.40
N ILE A 98 6.84 12.36 6.16
CA ILE A 98 7.51 11.42 5.25
C ILE A 98 8.88 11.06 5.81
N PHE A 99 9.62 12.06 6.28
CA PHE A 99 10.95 11.87 6.85
C PHE A 99 10.90 11.05 8.14
N GLN A 100 9.98 11.37 9.06
CA GLN A 100 9.86 10.67 10.34
C GLN A 100 9.36 9.23 10.17
N MET A 101 8.38 8.98 9.29
CA MET A 101 7.94 7.62 8.97
C MET A 101 9.04 6.80 8.29
N ARG A 102 9.91 7.44 7.49
CA ARG A 102 11.08 6.77 6.92
C ARG A 102 12.08 6.37 8.00
N ILE A 103 12.36 7.24 8.97
CA ILE A 103 13.23 6.92 10.12
C ILE A 103 12.66 5.72 10.90
N VAL A 104 11.37 5.75 11.23
CA VAL A 104 10.71 4.63 11.93
C VAL A 104 10.84 3.34 11.13
N GLY A 105 10.46 3.37 9.84
CA GLY A 105 10.47 2.17 8.99
C GLY A 105 11.86 1.56 8.79
N GLU A 106 12.89 2.36 8.53
CA GLU A 106 14.25 1.85 8.33
C GLU A 106 14.84 1.30 9.64
N ASN A 107 14.66 1.99 10.78
CA ASN A 107 15.24 1.54 12.04
C ASN A 107 14.54 0.31 12.62
N VAL A 108 13.21 0.22 12.54
CA VAL A 108 12.45 -0.98 12.96
C VAL A 108 12.92 -2.20 12.18
N VAL A 109 13.10 -2.04 10.87
CA VAL A 109 13.55 -3.12 10.00
C VAL A 109 15.03 -3.46 10.23
N SER A 110 15.86 -2.48 10.59
CA SER A 110 17.25 -2.73 11.02
C SER A 110 17.28 -3.64 12.24
N LEU A 111 16.55 -3.29 13.31
CA LEU A 111 16.52 -4.10 14.54
C LEU A 111 16.07 -5.54 14.28
N ILE A 112 15.01 -5.71 13.47
CA ILE A 112 14.51 -7.04 13.11
C ILE A 112 15.56 -7.81 12.30
N ARG A 113 16.27 -7.15 11.38
CA ARG A 113 17.34 -7.80 10.59
C ARG A 113 18.52 -8.21 11.46
N ASP A 114 18.92 -7.37 12.39
CA ASP A 114 20.03 -7.65 13.30
C ASP A 114 19.70 -8.89 14.15
N GLU A 115 18.51 -8.94 14.77
CA GLU A 115 18.07 -10.09 15.56
C GLU A 115 17.92 -11.38 14.72
N ILE A 116 17.43 -11.26 13.48
CA ILE A 116 17.40 -12.41 12.56
C ILE A 116 18.80 -12.90 12.23
N MET A 117 19.75 -12.00 11.98
CA MET A 117 21.14 -12.38 11.67
C MET A 117 21.81 -13.05 12.86
N GLU A 118 21.61 -12.54 14.07
CA GLU A 118 22.07 -13.19 15.31
C GLU A 118 21.45 -14.58 15.44
N LYS A 119 20.15 -14.71 15.21
CA LYS A 119 19.46 -15.99 15.29
C LYS A 119 19.97 -17.01 14.27
N LEU A 120 20.22 -16.58 13.04
CA LEU A 120 20.74 -17.45 11.97
C LEU A 120 22.15 -17.99 12.26
N GLN A 121 22.94 -17.32 13.10
CA GLN A 121 24.28 -17.78 13.47
C GLN A 121 24.26 -18.92 14.51
N VAL A 122 23.20 -19.02 15.31
CA VAL A 122 23.10 -19.97 16.42
C VAL A 122 22.11 -21.10 16.18
N ILE A 123 21.28 -21.00 15.15
CA ILE A 123 20.29 -22.03 14.83
C ILE A 123 20.94 -23.31 14.30
N SER A 124 20.34 -24.46 14.58
CA SER A 124 20.93 -25.76 14.24
C SER A 124 21.04 -25.97 12.72
N LEU A 125 22.05 -26.74 12.29
CA LEU A 125 22.18 -27.18 10.89
C LEU A 125 20.94 -27.95 10.41
N ARG A 126 20.22 -28.61 11.32
CA ARG A 126 18.97 -29.29 11.03
C ARG A 126 17.92 -28.34 10.48
N TYR A 127 17.78 -27.14 11.06
CA TYR A 127 16.86 -26.12 10.56
C TYR A 127 17.13 -25.76 9.09
N PHE A 128 18.42 -25.66 8.71
CA PHE A 128 18.83 -25.42 7.31
C PHE A 128 18.63 -26.63 6.39
N SER A 129 18.55 -27.85 6.94
CA SER A 129 18.31 -29.07 6.18
C SER A 129 16.82 -29.37 5.97
N GLU A 130 15.96 -28.99 6.93
CA GLU A 130 14.50 -29.20 6.88
C GLU A 130 13.77 -28.09 6.12
N SER A 131 14.41 -26.94 5.95
CA SER A 131 13.89 -25.80 5.21
C SER A 131 14.72 -25.50 3.97
N GLU A 132 14.06 -25.07 2.89
CA GLU A 132 14.78 -24.60 1.71
C GLU A 132 15.69 -23.42 2.08
N MET A 133 17.00 -23.55 1.88
CA MET A 133 17.99 -22.53 2.24
C MET A 133 17.63 -21.15 1.66
N GLY A 134 17.09 -21.10 0.45
CA GLY A 134 16.63 -19.87 -0.17
C GLY A 134 15.43 -19.23 0.53
N ARG A 135 14.52 -20.03 1.11
CA ARG A 135 13.42 -19.53 1.94
C ARG A 135 13.95 -18.81 3.17
N ILE A 136 14.92 -19.40 3.86
CA ILE A 136 15.54 -18.82 5.06
C ILE A 136 16.22 -17.48 4.72
N ILE A 137 17.06 -17.45 3.68
CA ILE A 137 17.81 -16.26 3.27
C ILE A 137 16.88 -15.15 2.73
N SER A 138 15.74 -15.51 2.15
CA SER A 138 14.80 -14.52 1.61
C SER A 138 14.06 -13.71 2.69
N ARG A 139 13.87 -14.24 3.91
CA ARG A 139 13.13 -13.56 5.00
C ARG A 139 13.74 -12.22 5.41
N PRO A 140 15.02 -12.11 5.82
CA PRO A 140 15.63 -10.83 6.20
C PRO A 140 15.71 -9.82 5.04
N ILE A 141 15.57 -10.27 3.80
CA ILE A 141 15.62 -9.40 2.61
C ILE A 141 14.20 -8.97 2.20
N ASN A 142 13.38 -9.92 1.74
CA ASN A 142 12.08 -9.69 1.13
C ASN A 142 10.99 -9.41 2.17
N ASP A 143 10.86 -10.25 3.21
CA ASP A 143 9.82 -10.07 4.23
C ASP A 143 10.06 -8.81 5.06
N ALA A 144 11.31 -8.59 5.45
CA ALA A 144 11.72 -7.36 6.13
C ALA A 144 11.48 -6.11 5.25
N ASN A 145 11.69 -6.23 3.93
CA ASN A 145 11.37 -5.14 2.99
C ASN A 145 9.86 -4.93 2.83
N ASN A 146 9.04 -5.97 2.84
CA ASN A 146 7.58 -5.84 2.80
C ASN A 146 7.06 -5.11 4.04
N LEU A 147 7.57 -5.46 5.23
CA LEU A 147 7.29 -4.73 6.46
C LEU A 147 7.74 -3.26 6.35
N ARG A 148 8.94 -3.01 5.81
CA ARG A 148 9.45 -1.65 5.57
C ARG A 148 8.51 -0.82 4.69
N ILE A 149 8.06 -1.41 3.59
CA ILE A 149 7.14 -0.79 2.63
C ILE A 149 5.82 -0.46 3.33
N PHE A 150 5.27 -1.39 4.10
CA PHE A 150 4.02 -1.18 4.81
C PHE A 150 4.14 -0.08 5.87
N LEU A 151 5.18 -0.08 6.70
CA LEU A 151 5.38 0.97 7.71
C LEU A 151 5.52 2.35 7.06
N ARG A 152 6.20 2.46 5.91
CA ARG A 152 6.44 3.75 5.25
C ARG A 152 5.26 4.25 4.43
N MET A 153 4.61 3.37 3.67
CA MET A 153 3.57 3.74 2.72
C MET A 153 2.20 3.30 3.22
N GLY A 154 1.97 2.02 3.45
CA GLY A 154 0.66 1.50 3.85
C GLY A 154 0.10 2.13 5.13
N PHE A 155 0.86 2.11 6.22
CA PHE A 155 0.45 2.70 7.50
C PHE A 155 0.24 4.22 7.41
N THR A 156 1.14 4.91 6.72
CA THR A 156 1.05 6.35 6.48
C THR A 156 -0.21 6.71 5.68
N SER A 157 -0.49 5.96 4.61
CA SER A 157 -1.71 6.10 3.80
C SER A 157 -2.96 5.88 4.64
N ILE A 158 -3.04 4.81 5.46
CA ILE A 158 -4.21 4.59 6.33
C ILE A 158 -4.52 5.82 7.18
N LEU A 159 -3.50 6.40 7.83
CA LEU A 159 -3.69 7.56 8.69
C LEU A 159 -4.05 8.82 7.90
N LEU A 160 -3.35 9.10 6.80
CA LEU A 160 -3.60 10.27 5.95
C LEU A 160 -4.98 10.20 5.31
N ASP A 161 -5.30 9.06 4.70
CA ASP A 161 -6.52 8.85 3.94
C ASP A 161 -7.73 8.91 4.86
N THR A 162 -7.67 8.24 6.02
CA THR A 162 -8.74 8.29 7.02
C THR A 162 -8.92 9.72 7.55
N SER A 163 -7.83 10.43 7.85
CA SER A 163 -7.90 11.83 8.33
C SER A 163 -8.49 12.75 7.26
N SER A 164 -8.09 12.57 6.00
CA SER A 164 -8.58 13.35 4.87
C SER A 164 -10.07 13.13 4.63
N ILE A 165 -10.52 11.87 4.64
CA ILE A 165 -11.94 11.51 4.47
C ILE A 165 -12.78 12.10 5.60
N LEU A 166 -12.40 11.85 6.85
CA LEU A 166 -13.15 12.33 8.01
C LEU A 166 -13.16 13.87 8.06
N GLY A 167 -12.01 14.50 7.85
CA GLY A 167 -11.89 15.96 7.85
C GLY A 167 -12.69 16.61 6.72
N ALA A 168 -12.63 16.06 5.51
CA ALA A 168 -13.41 16.55 4.37
C ALA A 168 -14.91 16.48 4.68
N PHE A 169 -15.42 15.35 5.17
CA PHE A 169 -16.84 15.24 5.49
C PHE A 169 -17.27 16.16 6.62
N VAL A 170 -16.47 16.29 7.68
CA VAL A 170 -16.76 17.23 8.77
C VAL A 170 -16.93 18.65 8.22
N ILE A 171 -16.00 19.11 7.37
CA ILE A 171 -16.09 20.45 6.78
C ILE A 171 -17.27 20.55 5.81
N MET A 172 -17.50 19.55 4.96
CA MET A 172 -18.62 19.55 4.03
C MET A 172 -19.97 19.62 4.75
N PHE A 173 -20.17 18.83 5.82
CA PHE A 173 -21.39 18.89 6.64
C PHE A 173 -21.56 20.24 7.35
N MET A 174 -20.46 20.91 7.72
CA MET A 174 -20.50 22.28 8.25
C MET A 174 -20.86 23.33 7.18
N LEU A 175 -20.50 23.09 5.92
CA LEU A 175 -20.80 23.99 4.81
C LEU A 175 -22.24 23.84 4.33
N ASP A 176 -22.69 22.61 4.05
CA ASP A 176 -24.06 22.31 3.68
C ASP A 176 -24.41 20.83 3.89
N PHE A 177 -25.45 20.56 4.68
CA PHE A 177 -25.82 19.19 5.04
C PHE A 177 -26.45 18.41 3.85
N GLU A 178 -27.34 19.05 3.10
CA GLU A 178 -28.10 18.39 2.02
C GLU A 178 -27.19 18.03 0.84
N LEU A 179 -26.34 18.95 0.39
CA LEU A 179 -25.38 18.72 -0.68
C LEU A 179 -24.34 17.66 -0.28
N THR A 180 -23.99 17.56 1.00
CA THR A 180 -23.10 16.51 1.51
C THR A 180 -23.74 15.13 1.41
N LEU A 181 -25.03 15.00 1.74
CA LEU A 181 -25.75 13.73 1.55
C LEU A 181 -25.82 13.31 0.07
N ILE A 182 -26.00 14.28 -0.83
CA ILE A 182 -25.98 14.03 -2.28
C ILE A 182 -24.60 13.52 -2.71
N ALA A 183 -23.51 14.16 -2.26
CA ALA A 183 -22.16 13.70 -2.53
C ALA A 183 -21.90 12.28 -1.96
N LEU A 184 -22.38 11.99 -0.75
CA LEU A 184 -22.24 10.69 -0.08
C LEU A 184 -23.04 9.58 -0.77
N SER A 185 -24.19 9.90 -1.38
CA SER A 185 -25.08 8.92 -2.02
C SER A 185 -24.39 8.07 -3.11
N PHE A 186 -23.38 8.63 -3.77
CA PHE A 186 -22.64 7.97 -4.83
C PHE A 186 -21.51 7.05 -4.31
N ILE A 187 -21.05 7.26 -3.08
CA ILE A 187 -19.89 6.56 -2.53
C ILE A 187 -20.09 5.04 -2.41
N PRO A 188 -21.23 4.52 -1.90
CA PRO A 188 -21.46 3.08 -1.84
C PRO A 188 -21.34 2.39 -3.19
N LEU A 189 -21.84 3.03 -4.26
CA LEU A 189 -21.73 2.51 -5.62
C LEU A 189 -20.26 2.47 -6.07
N ALA A 190 -19.50 3.54 -5.83
CA ALA A 190 -18.07 3.58 -6.15
C ALA A 190 -17.27 2.50 -5.42
N ILE A 191 -17.52 2.29 -4.12
CA ILE A 191 -16.88 1.22 -3.33
C ILE A 191 -17.17 -0.16 -3.93
N VAL A 192 -18.43 -0.45 -4.24
CA VAL A 192 -18.84 -1.75 -4.81
C VAL A 192 -18.15 -2.00 -6.15
N VAL A 193 -18.10 -0.99 -7.03
CA VAL A 193 -17.46 -1.09 -8.34
C VAL A 193 -15.95 -1.36 -8.19
N VAL A 194 -15.25 -0.59 -7.36
CA VAL A 194 -13.80 -0.76 -7.12
C VAL A 194 -13.51 -2.12 -6.49
N TRP A 195 -14.33 -2.56 -5.53
CA TRP A 195 -14.18 -3.86 -4.89
C TRP A 195 -14.37 -5.03 -5.87
N LEU A 196 -15.40 -4.99 -6.72
CA LEU A 196 -15.64 -5.98 -7.76
C LEU A 196 -14.49 -6.04 -8.77
N LEU A 197 -14.00 -4.87 -9.19
CA LEU A 197 -12.88 -4.78 -10.13
C LEU A 197 -11.59 -5.32 -9.52
N GLY A 198 -11.31 -5.01 -8.25
CA GLY A 198 -10.18 -5.58 -7.51
C GLY A 198 -10.26 -7.11 -7.40
N ARG A 199 -11.45 -7.65 -7.10
CA ARG A 199 -11.69 -9.10 -7.08
C ARG A 199 -11.42 -9.75 -8.43
N TYR A 200 -11.88 -9.13 -9.52
CA TYR A 200 -11.64 -9.65 -10.87
C TYR A 200 -10.17 -9.56 -11.27
N SER A 201 -9.51 -8.44 -10.97
CA SER A 201 -8.08 -8.23 -11.18
C SER A 201 -7.25 -9.34 -10.54
N ARG A 202 -7.46 -9.63 -9.24
CA ARG A 202 -6.76 -10.71 -8.52
C ARG A 202 -6.88 -12.06 -9.20
N ARG A 203 -8.08 -12.40 -9.73
CA ARG A 203 -8.30 -13.68 -10.43
C ARG A 203 -7.45 -13.78 -11.70
N VAL A 204 -7.36 -12.71 -12.50
CA VAL A 204 -6.62 -12.73 -13.76
C VAL A 204 -5.11 -12.68 -13.51
N TYR A 205 -4.66 -11.91 -12.51
CA TYR A 205 -3.26 -11.91 -12.08
C TYR A 205 -2.78 -13.30 -11.60
N ARG A 206 -3.62 -14.04 -10.87
CA ARG A 206 -3.28 -15.41 -10.46
C ARG A 206 -3.03 -16.33 -11.65
N LYS A 207 -3.79 -16.17 -12.74
CA LYS A 207 -3.56 -16.95 -13.97
C LYS A 207 -2.23 -16.56 -14.63
N THR A 208 -1.88 -15.28 -14.65
CA THR A 208 -0.58 -14.80 -15.14
C THR A 208 0.59 -15.39 -14.35
N LEU A 209 0.48 -15.46 -13.02
CA LEU A 209 1.51 -16.08 -12.17
C LEU A 209 1.65 -17.59 -12.47
N SER A 210 0.52 -18.29 -12.58
CA SER A 210 0.51 -19.73 -12.90
C SER A 210 1.15 -20.04 -14.26
N THR A 211 0.83 -19.28 -15.31
CA THR A 211 1.42 -19.51 -16.63
C THR A 211 2.90 -19.12 -16.69
N LEU A 212 3.30 -18.08 -15.94
CA LEU A 212 4.72 -17.69 -15.82
C LEU A 212 5.54 -18.76 -15.10
N ALA A 213 4.98 -19.36 -14.04
CA ALA A 213 5.61 -20.48 -13.34
C ALA A 213 5.81 -21.68 -14.27
N GLY A 214 4.77 -22.03 -15.06
CA GLY A 214 4.87 -23.10 -16.07
C GLY A 214 5.93 -22.83 -17.14
N LEU A 215 5.97 -21.61 -17.68
CA LEU A 215 7.01 -21.18 -18.63
C LEU A 215 8.42 -21.27 -18.02
N THR A 216 8.58 -20.83 -16.78
CA THR A 216 9.88 -20.86 -16.07
C THR A 216 10.33 -22.31 -15.80
N ALA A 217 9.41 -23.17 -15.37
CA ALA A 217 9.67 -24.59 -15.15
C ALA A 217 10.10 -25.28 -16.46
N ARG A 218 9.43 -24.96 -17.57
CA ARG A 218 9.79 -25.45 -18.91
C ARG A 218 11.22 -25.04 -19.29
N MET A 219 11.54 -23.76 -19.11
CA MET A 219 12.88 -23.23 -19.39
C MET A 219 13.96 -23.93 -18.54
N GLN A 220 13.66 -24.22 -17.27
CA GLN A 220 14.57 -24.94 -16.38
C GLN A 220 14.75 -26.41 -16.78
N GLU A 221 13.68 -27.10 -17.18
CA GLU A 221 13.71 -28.47 -17.71
C GLU A 221 14.58 -28.53 -18.98
N ASP A 222 14.32 -27.64 -19.95
CA ASP A 222 15.05 -27.62 -21.22
C ASP A 222 16.53 -27.24 -21.03
N ALA A 223 16.85 -26.30 -20.12
CA ALA A 223 18.23 -25.94 -19.81
C ALA A 223 18.99 -27.07 -19.09
N SER A 224 18.35 -27.76 -18.14
CA SER A 224 18.97 -28.89 -17.42
C SER A 224 19.14 -30.11 -18.33
N GLY A 225 18.21 -30.29 -19.27
CA GLY A 225 18.17 -31.40 -20.23
C GLY A 225 18.83 -31.12 -21.58
N ILE A 226 19.56 -30.00 -21.74
CA ILE A 226 20.04 -29.52 -23.05
C ILE A 226 20.87 -30.56 -23.81
N LYS A 227 21.71 -31.34 -23.10
CA LYS A 227 22.52 -32.40 -23.70
C LYS A 227 21.65 -33.53 -24.28
N ILE A 228 20.55 -33.86 -23.61
CA ILE A 228 19.59 -34.89 -24.06
C ILE A 228 18.82 -34.37 -25.27
N ILE A 229 18.36 -33.12 -25.23
CA ILE A 229 17.65 -32.50 -26.35
C ILE A 229 18.52 -32.52 -27.61
N GLN A 230 19.80 -32.13 -27.50
CA GLN A 230 20.75 -32.12 -28.61
C GLN A 230 21.14 -33.53 -29.07
N SER A 231 21.35 -34.48 -28.15
CA SER A 231 21.73 -35.85 -28.54
C SER A 231 20.64 -36.58 -29.32
N PHE A 232 19.37 -36.22 -29.10
CA PHE A 232 18.22 -36.79 -29.80
C PHE A 232 17.69 -35.91 -30.94
N VAL A 233 18.36 -34.78 -31.25
CA VAL A 233 17.95 -33.83 -32.30
C VAL A 233 16.48 -33.40 -32.13
N GLN A 234 16.11 -32.99 -30.91
CA GLN A 234 14.75 -32.61 -30.51
C GLN A 234 14.58 -31.10 -30.25
N GLU A 235 15.51 -30.26 -30.72
CA GLU A 235 15.53 -28.81 -30.49
C GLU A 235 14.24 -28.14 -30.96
N ASP A 236 13.75 -28.47 -32.16
CA ASP A 236 12.50 -27.91 -32.70
C ASP A 236 11.29 -28.30 -31.85
N ARG A 237 11.29 -29.52 -31.28
CA ARG A 237 10.22 -29.98 -30.40
C ARG A 237 10.24 -29.23 -29.06
N ALA A 238 11.42 -29.01 -28.49
CA ALA A 238 11.59 -28.22 -27.27
C ALA A 238 11.16 -26.76 -27.51
N ARG A 239 11.62 -26.17 -28.62
CA ARG A 239 11.22 -24.83 -29.05
C ARG A 239 9.70 -24.69 -29.18
N LYS A 240 9.04 -25.64 -29.85
CA LYS A 240 7.58 -25.60 -30.01
C LYS A 240 6.84 -25.65 -28.67
N ARG A 241 7.26 -26.49 -27.73
CA ARG A 241 6.66 -26.54 -26.38
C ARG A 241 6.90 -25.25 -25.61
N PHE A 242 8.07 -24.62 -25.76
CA PHE A 242 8.34 -23.31 -25.19
C PHE A 242 7.43 -22.23 -25.78
N GLU A 243 7.28 -22.21 -27.11
CA GLU A 243 6.38 -21.28 -27.81
C GLU A 243 4.92 -21.45 -27.35
N GLU A 244 4.43 -22.69 -27.19
CA GLU A 244 3.09 -22.99 -26.66
C GLU A 244 2.89 -22.44 -25.23
N ALA A 245 3.86 -22.66 -24.32
CA ALA A 245 3.82 -22.13 -22.96
C ALA A 245 3.89 -20.59 -22.94
N GLN A 246 4.71 -20.02 -23.82
CA GLN A 246 4.85 -18.57 -23.96
C GLN A 246 3.57 -17.93 -24.50
N GLU A 247 2.91 -18.54 -25.47
CA GLU A 247 1.61 -18.07 -25.97
C GLU A 247 0.53 -18.08 -24.89
N GLU A 248 0.49 -19.12 -24.05
CA GLU A 248 -0.42 -19.17 -22.90
C GLU A 248 -0.12 -18.03 -21.90
N ASN A 249 1.17 -17.77 -21.63
CA ASN A 249 1.59 -16.66 -20.77
C ASN A 249 1.21 -15.30 -21.36
N VAL A 250 1.45 -15.07 -22.65
CA VAL A 250 1.07 -13.85 -23.35
C VAL A 250 -0.45 -13.66 -23.33
N LYS A 251 -1.24 -14.71 -23.53
CA LYS A 251 -2.71 -14.66 -23.48
C LYS A 251 -3.22 -14.31 -22.07
N ALA A 252 -2.60 -14.87 -21.03
CA ALA A 252 -2.91 -14.53 -19.64
C ALA A 252 -2.56 -13.06 -19.33
N ASN A 253 -1.37 -12.61 -19.73
CA ASN A 253 -0.94 -11.22 -19.55
C ASN A 253 -1.84 -10.22 -20.30
N LYS A 254 -2.21 -10.50 -21.55
CA LYS A 254 -3.15 -9.64 -22.31
C LYS A 254 -4.49 -9.48 -21.59
N ARG A 255 -5.03 -10.57 -21.02
CA ARG A 255 -6.25 -10.52 -20.20
C ARG A 255 -6.04 -9.70 -18.94
N ALA A 256 -4.93 -9.87 -18.24
CA ALA A 256 -4.62 -9.09 -17.03
C ALA A 256 -4.52 -7.61 -17.35
N LEU A 257 -3.84 -7.28 -18.46
CA LEU A 257 -3.65 -5.92 -18.92
C LEU A 257 -4.97 -5.23 -19.25
N LEU A 258 -5.90 -5.91 -19.93
CA LEU A 258 -7.24 -5.37 -20.22
C LEU A 258 -8.02 -5.02 -18.95
N VAL A 259 -7.82 -5.78 -17.87
CA VAL A 259 -8.49 -5.52 -16.58
C VAL A 259 -7.80 -4.39 -15.83
N SER A 260 -6.47 -4.42 -15.74
CA SER A 260 -5.71 -3.38 -15.04
C SER A 260 -5.82 -2.03 -15.73
N SER A 261 -5.87 -1.99 -17.07
CA SER A 261 -6.02 -0.75 -17.83
C SER A 261 -7.39 -0.10 -17.67
N ALA A 262 -8.43 -0.88 -17.32
CA ALA A 262 -9.76 -0.36 -17.05
C ALA A 262 -9.88 0.28 -15.65
N TYR A 263 -8.96 -0.01 -14.72
CA TYR A 263 -9.06 0.46 -13.33
C TYR A 263 -9.07 1.98 -13.20
N GLN A 264 -8.05 2.64 -13.75
CA GLN A 264 -7.94 4.10 -13.65
C GLN A 264 -9.08 4.84 -14.38
N PRO A 265 -9.47 4.46 -15.62
CA PRO A 265 -10.64 5.03 -16.28
C PRO A 265 -11.94 4.88 -15.49
N VAL A 266 -12.20 3.70 -14.89
CA VAL A 266 -13.40 3.47 -14.08
C VAL A 266 -13.41 4.38 -12.86
N VAL A 267 -12.29 4.48 -12.13
CA VAL A 267 -12.15 5.37 -10.96
C VAL A 267 -12.37 6.83 -11.35
N ILE A 268 -11.79 7.29 -12.46
CA ILE A 268 -11.99 8.66 -12.97
C ILE A 268 -13.44 8.90 -13.36
N MET A 269 -14.08 7.95 -14.05
CA MET A 269 -15.48 8.06 -14.46
C MET A 269 -16.42 8.12 -13.26
N MET A 270 -16.16 7.34 -12.21
CA MET A 270 -16.88 7.43 -10.96
C MET A 270 -16.73 8.84 -10.33
N ARG A 271 -15.51 9.39 -10.29
CA ARG A 271 -15.30 10.77 -9.82
C ARG A 271 -16.10 11.78 -10.66
N ILE A 272 -16.04 11.68 -11.99
CA ILE A 272 -16.78 12.58 -12.88
C ILE A 272 -18.29 12.52 -12.61
N ILE A 273 -18.86 11.33 -12.43
CA ILE A 273 -20.29 11.18 -12.10
C ILE A 273 -20.60 11.87 -10.76
N GLY A 274 -19.77 11.68 -9.74
CA GLY A 274 -19.90 12.41 -8.47
C GLY A 274 -19.81 13.93 -8.63
N SER A 275 -18.89 14.42 -9.46
CA SER A 275 -18.76 15.86 -9.74
C SER A 275 -19.98 16.40 -10.47
N LEU A 276 -20.54 15.64 -11.41
CA LEU A 276 -21.77 16.00 -12.12
C LEU A 276 -22.96 16.08 -11.17
N LEU A 277 -23.09 15.17 -10.21
CA LEU A 277 -24.13 15.24 -9.18
C LEU A 277 -23.97 16.49 -8.31
N ILE A 278 -22.76 16.75 -7.81
CA ILE A 278 -22.46 17.95 -7.01
C ILE A 278 -22.77 19.21 -7.81
N LEU A 279 -22.34 19.28 -9.08
CA LEU A 279 -22.59 20.43 -9.95
C LEU A 279 -24.08 20.62 -10.25
N TRP A 280 -24.81 19.55 -10.55
CA TRP A 280 -26.22 19.61 -10.90
C TRP A 280 -27.07 20.14 -9.73
N TYR A 281 -26.96 19.50 -8.57
CA TYR A 281 -27.72 19.90 -7.39
C TYR A 281 -27.18 21.19 -6.78
N GLY A 282 -25.86 21.37 -6.79
CA GLY A 282 -25.22 22.60 -6.34
C GLY A 282 -25.62 23.82 -7.16
N ALA A 283 -25.78 23.69 -8.49
CA ALA A 283 -26.29 24.78 -9.32
C ALA A 283 -27.73 25.18 -8.96
N ILE A 284 -28.58 24.20 -8.65
CA ILE A 284 -29.95 24.46 -8.16
C ILE A 284 -29.90 25.20 -6.81
N PHE A 285 -29.03 24.77 -5.89
CA PHE A 285 -28.89 25.38 -4.57
C PHE A 285 -28.30 26.79 -4.61
N VAL A 286 -27.35 27.04 -5.53
CA VAL A 286 -26.86 28.39 -5.80
C VAL A 286 -27.98 29.25 -6.37
N GLY A 287 -28.77 28.71 -7.32
CA GLY A 287 -29.90 29.42 -7.92
C GLY A 287 -31.02 29.77 -6.95
N SER A 288 -31.23 28.96 -5.90
CA SER A 288 -32.18 29.25 -4.82
C SER A 288 -31.60 30.15 -3.71
N GLY A 289 -30.30 30.43 -3.73
CA GLY A 289 -29.60 31.16 -2.68
C GLY A 289 -29.33 30.35 -1.40
N ALA A 290 -29.53 29.02 -1.44
CA ALA A 290 -29.24 28.13 -0.32
C ALA A 290 -27.73 28.02 -0.02
N ILE A 291 -26.90 28.06 -1.07
CA ILE A 291 -25.44 28.06 -0.96
C ILE A 291 -24.81 29.14 -1.86
N THR A 292 -23.56 29.50 -1.58
CA THR A 292 -22.78 30.42 -2.43
C THR A 292 -22.04 29.67 -3.55
N ILE A 293 -21.60 30.40 -4.57
CA ILE A 293 -20.76 29.84 -5.65
C ILE A 293 -19.44 29.30 -5.08
N GLY A 294 -18.82 30.00 -4.12
CA GLY A 294 -17.60 29.52 -3.46
C GLY A 294 -17.84 28.21 -2.70
N THR A 295 -19.03 28.02 -2.10
CA THR A 295 -19.41 26.75 -1.46
C THR A 295 -19.45 25.63 -2.49
N LEU A 296 -20.09 25.84 -3.63
CA LEU A 296 -20.11 24.84 -4.71
C LEU A 296 -18.70 24.47 -5.19
N VAL A 297 -17.82 25.46 -5.39
CA VAL A 297 -16.42 25.21 -5.80
C VAL A 297 -15.68 24.40 -4.74
N ALA A 298 -15.83 24.74 -3.45
CA ALA A 298 -15.23 23.98 -2.37
C ALA A 298 -15.71 22.53 -2.33
N PHE A 299 -16.99 22.25 -2.58
CA PHE A 299 -17.52 20.89 -2.65
C PHE A 299 -16.87 20.06 -3.77
N ILE A 300 -16.65 20.66 -4.94
CA ILE A 300 -15.97 20.00 -6.06
C ILE A 300 -14.51 19.70 -5.70
N GLU A 301 -13.83 20.59 -4.99
CA GLU A 301 -12.45 20.37 -4.54
C GLU A 301 -12.36 19.34 -3.40
N TYR A 302 -13.25 19.40 -2.40
CA TYR A 302 -13.32 18.42 -1.32
C TYR A 302 -13.63 17.02 -1.84
N GLN A 303 -14.26 16.90 -3.01
CA GLN A 303 -14.43 15.63 -3.69
C GLN A 303 -13.11 14.86 -3.87
N PHE A 304 -12.03 15.55 -4.22
CA PHE A 304 -10.71 14.90 -4.34
C PHE A 304 -10.19 14.39 -2.99
N SER A 305 -10.55 15.08 -1.89
CA SER A 305 -10.07 14.81 -0.53
C SER A 305 -10.75 13.62 0.14
N TYR A 306 -11.88 13.12 -0.38
CA TYR A 306 -12.49 11.87 0.11
C TYR A 306 -12.46 10.75 -0.94
N PHE A 307 -12.52 11.05 -2.24
CA PHE A 307 -12.69 10.03 -3.26
C PHE A 307 -11.41 9.25 -3.54
N MET A 308 -10.27 9.94 -3.72
CA MET A 308 -8.98 9.27 -3.95
C MET A 308 -8.52 8.48 -2.71
N PRO A 309 -8.52 9.07 -1.50
CA PRO A 309 -8.23 8.33 -0.26
C PRO A 309 -9.06 7.05 -0.06
N LEU A 310 -10.33 7.07 -0.44
CA LEU A 310 -11.19 5.90 -0.31
C LEU A 310 -10.75 4.77 -1.24
N VAL A 311 -10.34 5.09 -2.46
CA VAL A 311 -9.76 4.11 -3.40
C VAL A 311 -8.43 3.57 -2.86
N ASP A 312 -7.60 4.45 -2.30
CA ASP A 312 -6.30 4.07 -1.74
C ASP A 312 -6.45 3.12 -0.54
N LEU A 313 -7.41 3.37 0.36
CA LEU A 313 -7.71 2.47 1.50
C LEU A 313 -8.09 1.06 1.05
N VAL A 314 -8.82 0.91 -0.06
CA VAL A 314 -9.14 -0.43 -0.62
C VAL A 314 -7.88 -1.15 -1.06
N ASN A 315 -6.90 -0.44 -1.63
CA ASN A 315 -5.64 -1.01 -2.10
C ASN A 315 -4.66 -1.31 -0.96
N VAL A 316 -4.70 -0.52 0.13
CA VAL A 316 -3.82 -0.74 1.29
C VAL A 316 -4.14 -2.03 2.05
N ALA A 317 -5.38 -2.55 1.97
CA ALA A 317 -5.74 -3.83 2.58
C ALA A 317 -4.85 -4.99 2.10
N ASP A 318 -4.50 -5.02 0.81
CA ASP A 318 -3.60 -6.05 0.26
C ASP A 318 -2.16 -5.86 0.78
N GLN A 319 -1.69 -4.62 0.93
CA GLN A 319 -0.38 -4.31 1.53
C GLN A 319 -0.32 -4.71 3.01
N TYR A 320 -1.38 -4.43 3.77
CA TYR A 320 -1.51 -4.82 5.17
C TYR A 320 -1.41 -6.34 5.32
N ASN A 321 -2.19 -7.10 4.54
CA ASN A 321 -2.18 -8.55 4.59
C ASN A 321 -0.81 -9.13 4.22
N SER A 322 -0.17 -8.60 3.17
CA SER A 322 1.18 -9.01 2.75
C SER A 322 2.22 -8.73 3.85
N ALA A 323 2.13 -7.57 4.50
CA ALA A 323 3.03 -7.19 5.58
C ALA A 323 2.84 -8.05 6.83
N MET A 324 1.60 -8.33 7.23
CA MET A 324 1.34 -9.17 8.41
C MET A 324 1.77 -10.63 8.19
N ALA A 325 1.61 -11.15 6.96
CA ALA A 325 2.15 -12.46 6.60
C ALA A 325 3.70 -12.48 6.64
N ALA A 326 4.34 -11.39 6.19
CA ALA A 326 5.79 -11.22 6.30
C ALA A 326 6.24 -11.15 7.78
N VAL A 327 5.53 -10.38 8.62
CA VAL A 327 5.81 -10.28 10.07
C VAL A 327 5.69 -11.63 10.77
N GLU A 328 4.67 -12.42 10.45
CA GLU A 328 4.51 -13.78 10.98
C GLU A 328 5.73 -14.66 10.64
N ARG A 329 6.18 -14.66 9.38
CA ARG A 329 7.37 -15.42 8.96
C ARG A 329 8.68 -14.92 9.58
N LEU A 330 8.80 -13.62 9.82
CA LEU A 330 9.96 -13.04 10.51
C LEU A 330 9.99 -13.51 11.97
N PHE A 331 8.87 -13.48 12.68
CA PHE A 331 8.79 -13.96 14.05
C PHE A 331 8.94 -15.49 14.16
N ASP A 332 8.40 -16.26 13.21
CA ASP A 332 8.63 -17.70 13.14
C ASP A 332 10.14 -18.05 13.04
N LEU A 333 10.95 -17.18 12.40
CA LEU A 333 12.40 -17.38 12.31
C LEU A 333 13.09 -16.98 13.61
N ILE A 334 12.73 -15.84 14.18
CA ILE A 334 13.28 -15.33 15.45
C ILE A 334 13.01 -16.32 16.60
N ASP A 335 11.81 -16.90 16.61
CA ASP A 335 11.36 -17.83 17.65
C ASP A 335 11.81 -19.27 17.46
N ALA A 336 12.45 -19.59 16.33
CA ALA A 336 12.88 -20.95 16.06
C ALA A 336 13.79 -21.49 17.19
N GLU A 337 13.56 -22.72 17.63
CA GLU A 337 14.28 -23.27 18.79
C GLU A 337 15.77 -23.46 18.49
N ILE A 338 16.63 -23.13 19.47
CA ILE A 338 18.06 -23.40 19.39
C ILE A 338 18.27 -24.82 19.91
N GLU A 339 18.31 -25.80 19.00
CA GLU A 339 18.44 -27.22 19.38
C GLU A 339 19.83 -27.58 19.93
N VAL A 340 20.87 -26.81 19.58
CA VAL A 340 22.25 -27.06 20.01
C VAL A 340 22.61 -26.02 21.06
N VAL A 341 22.53 -26.42 22.33
CA VAL A 341 22.89 -25.58 23.47
C VAL A 341 24.25 -26.04 24.00
N GLU A 342 25.08 -25.09 24.44
CA GLU A 342 26.31 -25.44 25.13
C GLU A 342 26.00 -26.32 26.36
N PRO A 343 26.72 -27.44 26.54
CA PRO A 343 26.57 -28.24 27.73
C PRO A 343 27.00 -27.42 28.96
N PRO A 344 26.36 -27.62 30.13
CA PRO A 344 26.79 -27.05 31.39
C PRO A 344 28.31 -27.23 31.61
N PRO A 345 29.00 -26.26 32.24
CA PRO A 345 30.45 -26.30 32.44
C PRO A 345 30.94 -27.61 33.10
N GLU A 346 30.08 -28.24 33.89
CA GLU A 346 30.33 -29.49 34.63
C GLU A 346 30.54 -30.72 33.75
N ILE A 347 30.06 -30.69 32.50
CA ILE A 347 30.18 -31.78 31.52
C ILE A 347 30.88 -31.35 30.22
N ALA A 348 31.41 -30.13 30.18
CA ALA A 348 32.19 -29.64 29.05
C ALA A 348 33.58 -30.32 29.02
N VAL A 349 33.97 -30.85 27.86
CA VAL A 349 35.28 -31.47 27.66
C VAL A 349 36.27 -30.38 27.23
N GLU A 350 37.31 -30.12 28.01
CA GLU A 350 38.43 -29.26 27.57
C GLU A 350 39.11 -29.90 26.35
N LEU A 351 39.04 -29.20 25.22
CA LEU A 351 39.81 -29.56 24.02
C LEU A 351 41.29 -29.26 24.31
N LYS A 352 42.11 -30.32 24.40
CA LYS A 352 43.56 -30.25 24.60
C LYS A 352 44.31 -29.76 23.37
#